data_AF-A0A7Y2DI57-F1
#
_entry.id   AF-A0A7Y2DI57-F1
#
_cell.length_a   1.000
_cell.length_b   1.000
_cell.length_c   1.000
_cell.angle_alpha   90.00
_cell.angle_beta   90.00
_cell.angle_gamma   90.00
#
_symmetry.space_group_name_H-M   'P 1'
#
loop_
_entity.id
_entity.type
_entity.pdbx_description
1 polymer ?
#
loop_
_entity_poly.entity_id
_entity_poly.type
_entity_poly.pdbx_seq_one_letter_code
_entity_poly.pdbx_strand_id
1 'polypeptide(L)'
;MSKIKILLKNLGPGLLFASMAIGTSHLVLSTKAGAQYGWIMVIPIVLANIFKYPFFEFGVRYTNATEKTLIEGYRNRGKGYLWFYAFITLITTFTILAALYTVTAGLFINLFKISGVSIGNIALGLFVFISFVLIIGRYKFMEVSLKFVVSILFIALLVTTVMVIFKGQVESVSDFTPPPIFNDAGILFLISLMGWMPTTVEASSWVSLWSIEKWKGEKKKPPLQESLQEFNIGYLMTALLAIFFLTIGWATLYGTNT
;
A
#
# COMPACT_ATOMS: atom_id res chain seq x y z
N MET A 1 -32.16 -0.28 7.24
CA MET A 1 -31.10 0.70 6.90
C MET A 1 -30.66 0.45 5.46
N SER A 2 -30.41 1.49 4.66
CA SER A 2 -29.90 1.32 3.28
C SER A 2 -28.58 0.54 3.28
N LYS A 3 -28.38 -0.35 2.29
CA LYS A 3 -27.15 -1.14 2.10
C LYS A 3 -25.89 -0.26 2.11
N ILE A 4 -25.98 0.96 1.60
CA ILE A 4 -24.88 1.95 1.57
C ILE A 4 -24.53 2.44 2.98
N LYS A 5 -25.53 2.65 3.85
CA LYS A 5 -25.30 3.11 5.23
C LYS A 5 -24.68 2.02 6.10
N ILE A 6 -24.99 0.76 5.83
CA ILE A 6 -24.35 -0.41 6.46
C ILE A 6 -22.91 -0.54 5.96
N LEU A 7 -22.70 -0.42 4.65
CA LEU A 7 -21.36 -0.43 4.05
C LEU A 7 -20.47 0.65 4.65
N LEU A 8 -20.92 1.91 4.69
CA LEU A 8 -20.16 3.04 5.24
C LEU A 8 -19.85 2.90 6.74
N LYS A 9 -20.74 2.25 7.50
CA LYS A 9 -20.50 1.92 8.91
C LYS A 9 -19.47 0.79 9.07
N ASN A 10 -19.48 -0.15 8.13
CA ASN A 10 -18.63 -1.33 8.16
C ASN A 10 -17.25 -1.11 7.50
N LEU A 11 -17.02 0.01 6.78
CA LEU A 11 -15.69 0.41 6.33
C LEU A 11 -14.73 0.51 7.53
N GLY A 12 -13.65 -0.27 7.50
CA GLY A 12 -12.62 -0.25 8.52
C GLY A 12 -11.40 -1.03 8.04
N PRO A 13 -11.32 -2.34 8.27
CA PRO A 13 -10.15 -3.15 7.91
C PRO A 13 -9.79 -3.09 6.42
N GLY A 14 -10.76 -3.16 5.51
CA GLY A 14 -10.54 -3.08 4.06
C GLY A 14 -10.09 -1.69 3.59
N LEU A 15 -10.63 -0.62 4.19
CA LEU A 15 -10.17 0.74 3.89
C LEU A 15 -8.78 1.03 4.49
N LEU A 16 -8.51 0.53 5.69
CA LEU A 16 -7.18 0.59 6.32
C LEU A 16 -6.16 -0.17 5.46
N PHE A 17 -6.52 -1.35 4.97
CA PHE A 17 -5.71 -2.10 4.02
C PHE A 17 -5.39 -1.27 2.76
N ALA A 18 -6.41 -0.65 2.15
CA ALA A 18 -6.21 0.20 0.98
C ALA A 18 -5.30 1.40 1.28
N SER A 19 -5.49 2.04 2.43
CA SER A 19 -4.66 3.17 2.85
C SER A 19 -3.21 2.78 3.09
N MET A 20 -2.97 1.58 3.64
CA MET A 20 -1.63 1.06 3.88
C MET A 20 -0.88 0.77 2.58
N ALA A 21 -1.60 0.33 1.55
CA ALA A 21 -1.01 0.02 0.27
C ALA A 21 -0.49 1.28 -0.45
N ILE A 22 -1.01 2.48 -0.13
CA ILE A 22 -0.53 3.77 -0.64
C ILE A 22 0.84 4.09 -0.02
N GLY A 23 1.89 3.51 -0.60
CA GLY A 23 3.27 3.66 -0.16
C GLY A 23 4.25 3.31 -1.27
N THR A 24 5.29 2.53 -0.96
CA THR A 24 6.33 2.16 -1.92
C THR A 24 5.78 1.45 -3.16
N SER A 25 4.83 0.52 -3.02
CA SER A 25 4.25 -0.22 -4.15
C SER A 25 3.47 0.69 -5.11
N HIS A 26 2.73 1.67 -4.59
CA HIS A 26 1.86 2.53 -5.39
C HIS A 26 2.56 3.83 -5.80
N LEU A 27 2.95 4.67 -4.83
CA LEU A 27 3.54 5.98 -5.07
C LEU A 27 4.89 5.90 -5.80
N VAL A 28 5.70 4.87 -5.51
CA VAL A 28 7.03 4.72 -6.13
C VAL A 28 6.99 3.74 -7.29
N LEU A 29 6.62 2.49 -7.04
CA LEU A 29 6.76 1.43 -8.05
C LEU A 29 5.72 1.55 -9.17
N SER A 30 4.43 1.76 -8.90
CA SER A 30 3.46 1.97 -9.99
C SER A 30 3.75 3.23 -10.80
N THR A 31 4.08 4.34 -10.16
CA THR A 31 4.47 5.58 -10.87
C THR A 31 5.72 5.37 -11.71
N LYS A 32 6.75 4.72 -11.17
CA LYS A 32 7.95 4.36 -11.94
C LYS A 32 7.64 3.40 -13.08
N ALA A 33 6.72 2.46 -12.89
CA ALA A 33 6.30 1.51 -13.91
C ALA A 33 5.68 2.24 -15.11
N GLY A 34 4.78 3.19 -14.85
CA GLY A 34 4.21 4.06 -15.88
C GLY A 34 5.26 4.95 -16.54
N ALA A 35 6.13 5.59 -15.76
CA ALA A 35 7.16 6.50 -16.25
C ALA A 35 8.20 5.82 -17.15
N GLN A 36 8.62 4.59 -16.82
CA GLN A 36 9.71 3.92 -17.53
C GLN A 36 9.23 2.97 -18.63
N TYR A 37 8.13 2.26 -18.40
CA TYR A 37 7.69 1.18 -19.29
C TYR A 37 6.29 1.44 -19.88
N GLY A 38 5.58 2.46 -19.40
CA GLY A 38 4.27 2.86 -19.89
C GLY A 38 3.16 1.86 -19.59
N TRP A 39 2.11 1.89 -20.41
CA TRP A 39 0.86 1.15 -20.19
C TRP A 39 1.01 -0.37 -20.13
N ILE A 40 2.08 -0.94 -20.68
CA ILE A 40 2.34 -2.38 -20.61
C ILE A 40 2.40 -2.88 -19.16
N MET A 41 2.80 -2.03 -18.22
CA MET A 41 2.92 -2.37 -16.80
C MET A 41 1.57 -2.52 -16.08
N VAL A 42 0.45 -2.19 -16.71
CA VAL A 42 -0.88 -2.55 -16.18
C VAL A 42 -1.02 -4.06 -16.03
N ILE A 43 -0.47 -4.85 -16.97
CA ILE A 43 -0.56 -6.31 -16.96
C ILE A 43 0.06 -6.90 -15.68
N PRO A 44 1.35 -6.69 -15.36
CA PRO A 44 1.94 -7.25 -14.14
C PRO A 44 1.28 -6.68 -12.86
N ILE A 45 0.81 -5.43 -12.85
CA ILE A 45 0.09 -4.86 -11.70
C ILE A 45 -1.22 -5.61 -11.45
N VAL A 46 -2.03 -5.81 -12.50
CA VAL A 46 -3.31 -6.53 -12.41
C VAL A 46 -3.06 -7.99 -12.03
N LEU A 47 -2.10 -8.66 -12.65
CA LEU A 47 -1.75 -10.04 -12.32
C LEU A 47 -1.26 -10.19 -10.87
N ALA A 48 -0.44 -9.27 -10.36
CA ALA A 48 0.00 -9.29 -8.98
C ALA A 48 -1.17 -9.19 -7.98
N ASN A 49 -2.15 -8.33 -8.26
CA ASN A 49 -3.37 -8.23 -7.45
C ASN A 49 -4.23 -9.48 -7.56
N ILE A 50 -4.44 -10.03 -8.76
CA ILE A 50 -5.22 -11.27 -8.95
C ILE A 50 -4.59 -12.45 -8.20
N PHE A 51 -3.29 -12.66 -8.36
CA PHE A 51 -2.61 -13.81 -7.74
C PHE A 51 -2.48 -13.70 -6.23
N LYS A 52 -2.42 -12.49 -5.67
CA LYS A 52 -2.35 -12.32 -4.23
C LYS A 52 -3.70 -12.27 -3.52
N TYR A 53 -4.77 -11.89 -4.22
CA TYR A 53 -6.10 -11.77 -3.64
C TYR A 53 -6.54 -12.99 -2.80
N PRO A 54 -6.35 -14.26 -3.26
CA PRO A 54 -6.75 -15.42 -2.48
C PRO A 54 -6.14 -15.47 -1.08
N PHE A 55 -4.86 -15.10 -0.93
CA PHE A 55 -4.17 -15.12 0.37
C PHE A 55 -4.85 -14.20 1.39
N PHE A 56 -5.31 -13.04 0.95
CA PHE A 56 -6.01 -12.10 1.82
C PHE A 56 -7.46 -12.51 2.06
N GLU A 57 -8.17 -12.95 1.03
CA GLU A 57 -9.55 -13.43 1.15
C GLU A 57 -9.66 -14.59 2.15
N PHE A 58 -8.73 -15.57 2.07
CA PHE A 58 -8.66 -16.66 3.04
C PHE A 58 -8.37 -16.16 4.46
N GLY A 59 -7.58 -15.09 4.60
CA GLY A 59 -7.37 -14.43 5.89
C GLY A 59 -8.66 -13.88 6.49
N VAL A 60 -9.49 -13.21 5.69
CA VAL A 60 -10.81 -12.70 6.12
C VAL A 60 -11.74 -13.86 6.49
N ARG A 61 -11.81 -14.90 5.65
CA ARG A 61 -12.63 -16.10 5.92
C ARG A 61 -12.21 -16.81 7.21
N TYR A 62 -10.90 -17.02 7.40
CA TYR A 62 -10.36 -17.66 8.59
C TYR A 62 -10.74 -16.88 9.85
N THR A 63 -10.51 -15.56 9.84
CA THR A 63 -10.78 -14.68 10.97
C THR A 63 -12.28 -14.67 11.31
N ASN A 64 -13.13 -14.58 10.29
CA ASN A 64 -14.58 -14.60 10.48
C ASN A 64 -15.08 -15.98 10.92
N ALA A 65 -14.54 -17.09 10.43
CA ALA A 65 -15.01 -18.42 10.84
C ALA A 65 -14.55 -18.79 12.26
N THR A 66 -13.34 -18.40 12.65
CA THR A 66 -12.70 -18.87 13.89
C THR A 66 -12.73 -17.87 15.03
N GLU A 67 -13.04 -16.60 14.75
CA GLU A 67 -12.94 -15.50 15.72
C GLU A 67 -11.54 -15.33 16.32
N LYS A 68 -10.53 -15.80 15.59
CA LYS A 68 -9.13 -15.70 15.94
C LYS A 68 -8.37 -14.99 14.84
N THR A 69 -7.33 -14.29 15.24
CA THR A 69 -6.37 -13.66 14.33
C THR A 69 -5.56 -14.73 13.59
N LEU A 70 -4.98 -14.39 12.44
CA LEU A 70 -4.06 -15.30 11.73
C LEU A 70 -2.82 -15.61 12.58
N ILE A 71 -2.37 -14.69 13.43
CA ILE A 71 -1.26 -14.91 14.37
C ILE A 71 -1.61 -16.02 15.37
N GLU A 72 -2.81 -15.97 15.95
CA GLU A 72 -3.31 -17.06 16.78
C GLU A 72 -3.50 -18.35 15.97
N GLY A 73 -3.86 -18.24 14.69
CA GLY A 73 -3.92 -19.36 13.78
C GLY A 73 -2.57 -20.06 13.57
N TYR A 74 -1.49 -19.29 13.36
CA TYR A 74 -0.13 -19.83 13.30
C TYR A 74 0.25 -20.49 14.63
N ARG A 75 -0.07 -19.86 15.77
CA ARG A 75 0.16 -20.46 17.09
C ARG A 75 -0.60 -21.77 17.28
N ASN A 76 -1.86 -21.85 16.85
CA ASN A 76 -2.70 -23.04 16.97
C ASN A 76 -2.22 -24.19 16.07
N ARG A 77 -1.55 -23.89 14.95
CA ARG A 77 -0.86 -24.88 14.10
C ARG A 77 0.43 -25.40 14.76
N GLY A 78 1.10 -24.57 15.54
CA GLY A 78 2.26 -24.93 16.34
C GLY A 78 3.22 -23.77 16.55
N LYS A 79 4.01 -23.80 17.63
CA LYS A 79 4.95 -22.71 17.97
C LYS A 79 6.00 -22.47 16.85
N GLY A 80 6.38 -23.51 16.10
CA GLY A 80 7.31 -23.37 14.97
C GLY A 80 6.81 -22.43 13.87
N TYR A 81 5.52 -22.50 13.52
CA TYR A 81 4.92 -21.61 12.52
C TYR A 81 4.86 -20.17 13.01
N LEU A 82 4.59 -19.96 14.31
CA LEU A 82 4.61 -18.63 14.91
C LEU A 82 6.03 -18.03 14.89
N TRP A 83 7.05 -18.81 15.22
CA TRP A 83 8.45 -18.36 15.15
C TRP A 83 8.89 -18.07 13.72
N PHE A 84 8.48 -18.90 12.76
CA PHE A 84 8.76 -18.66 11.34
C PHE A 84 8.09 -17.37 10.85
N TYR A 85 6.82 -17.14 11.21
CA TYR A 85 6.13 -15.88 10.93
C TYR A 85 6.87 -14.70 11.56
N ALA A 86 7.22 -14.79 12.85
CA ALA A 86 7.94 -13.73 13.56
C ALA A 86 9.31 -13.41 12.92
N PHE A 87 10.03 -14.42 12.44
CA PHE A 87 11.29 -14.23 11.72
C PHE A 87 11.09 -13.47 10.40
N ILE A 88 10.08 -13.85 9.61
CA ILE A 88 9.71 -13.11 8.39
C ILE A 88 9.36 -11.67 8.73
N THR A 89 8.46 -11.45 9.70
CA THR A 89 8.05 -10.12 10.16
C THR A 89 9.23 -9.26 10.60
N LEU A 90 10.20 -9.86 11.29
CA LEU A 90 11.39 -9.14 11.75
C LEU A 90 12.20 -8.61 10.56
N ILE A 91 12.47 -9.47 9.56
CA ILE A 91 13.21 -9.08 8.35
C ILE A 91 12.43 -8.06 7.52
N THR A 92 11.14 -8.29 7.31
CA THR A 92 10.30 -7.40 6.50
C THR A 92 10.15 -6.04 7.14
N THR A 93 10.05 -5.96 8.47
CA THR A 93 9.94 -4.68 9.20
C THR A 93 11.13 -3.76 8.91
N PHE A 94 12.37 -4.26 8.99
CA PHE A 94 13.54 -3.44 8.67
C PHE A 94 13.56 -2.99 7.22
N THR A 95 13.20 -3.88 6.29
CA THR A 95 13.19 -3.57 4.85
C THR A 95 12.12 -2.52 4.50
N ILE A 96 10.90 -2.69 5.03
CA ILE A 96 9.78 -1.76 4.82
C ILE A 96 10.10 -0.39 5.40
N LEU A 97 10.61 -0.34 6.64
CA LEU A 97 10.95 0.93 7.28
C LEU A 97 12.10 1.63 6.55
N ALA A 98 13.17 0.91 6.17
CA ALA A 98 14.27 1.49 5.43
C ALA A 98 13.82 2.10 4.09
N ALA A 99 13.00 1.35 3.33
CA ALA A 99 12.44 1.85 2.06
C ALA A 99 11.54 3.07 2.28
N LEU A 100 10.64 3.02 3.27
CA LEU A 100 9.71 4.11 3.55
C LEU A 100 10.44 5.39 3.99
N TYR A 101 11.34 5.29 4.97
CA TYR A 101 12.10 6.44 5.45
C TYR A 101 13.01 7.04 4.38
N THR A 102 13.62 6.21 3.53
CA THR A 102 14.46 6.71 2.42
C THR A 102 13.64 7.49 1.41
N VAL A 103 12.48 6.97 1.00
CA VAL A 103 11.57 7.66 0.07
C VAL A 103 11.03 8.95 0.69
N THR A 104 10.56 8.91 1.94
CA THR A 104 10.05 10.09 2.63
C THR A 104 11.13 11.15 2.82
N ALA A 105 12.35 10.76 3.21
CA ALA A 105 13.47 11.69 3.31
C ALA A 105 13.83 12.29 1.95
N GLY A 106 13.84 11.50 0.87
CA GLY A 106 14.07 12.00 -0.49
C GLY A 106 13.02 13.03 -0.93
N LEU A 107 11.74 12.75 -0.67
CA LEU A 107 10.64 13.70 -0.93
C LEU A 107 10.77 14.97 -0.08
N PHE A 108 11.13 14.83 1.20
CA PHE A 108 11.33 15.96 2.11
C PHE A 108 12.46 16.88 1.64
N ILE A 109 13.60 16.30 1.25
CA ILE A 109 14.73 17.03 0.66
C ILE A 109 14.29 17.77 -0.60
N ASN A 110 13.56 17.09 -1.49
CA ASN A 110 13.12 17.69 -2.75
C ASN A 110 12.12 18.84 -2.54
N LEU A 111 11.20 18.68 -1.59
CA LEU A 111 10.16 19.65 -1.27
C LEU A 111 10.73 20.92 -0.63
N PHE A 112 11.61 20.77 0.36
CA PHE A 112 12.20 21.90 1.09
C PHE A 112 13.52 22.40 0.50
N LYS A 113 13.97 21.81 -0.61
CA LYS A 113 15.22 22.16 -1.31
C LYS A 113 16.44 22.13 -0.37
N ILE A 114 16.47 21.15 0.52
CA ILE A 114 17.56 20.98 1.49
C ILE A 114 18.81 20.48 0.75
N SER A 115 19.94 21.11 1.00
CA SER A 115 21.24 20.71 0.45
C SER A 115 22.26 20.51 1.57
N GLY A 116 23.28 19.69 1.33
CA GLY A 116 24.38 19.44 2.28
C GLY A 116 24.07 18.46 3.43
N VAL A 117 22.87 17.90 3.51
CA VAL A 117 22.49 16.88 4.50
C VAL A 117 22.25 15.54 3.81
N SER A 118 22.82 14.47 4.35
CA SER A 118 22.61 13.12 3.80
C SER A 118 21.16 12.65 4.00
N ILE A 119 20.68 11.84 3.06
CA ILE A 119 19.36 11.20 3.15
C ILE A 119 19.23 10.40 4.46
N GLY A 120 20.32 9.72 4.87
CA GLY A 120 20.36 8.94 6.11
C GLY A 120 20.13 9.79 7.36
N ASN A 121 20.71 10.99 7.43
CA ASN A 121 20.53 11.88 8.59
C ASN A 121 19.09 12.41 8.66
N ILE A 122 18.48 12.75 7.53
CA ILE A 122 17.08 13.19 7.47
C ILE A 122 16.14 12.03 7.82
N ALA A 123 16.40 10.84 7.28
CA ALA A 123 15.65 9.63 7.62
C ALA A 123 15.71 9.33 9.14
N LEU A 124 16.89 9.43 9.75
CA LEU A 124 17.06 9.25 11.19
C LEU A 124 16.30 10.33 11.99
N GLY A 125 16.38 11.59 11.57
CA GLY A 125 15.63 12.69 12.19
C GLY A 125 14.12 12.46 12.13
N LEU A 126 13.60 12.04 10.97
CA LEU A 126 12.20 11.66 10.79
C LEU A 126 11.82 10.48 11.69
N PHE A 127 12.67 9.47 11.80
CA PHE A 127 12.43 8.32 12.67
C PHE A 127 12.30 8.71 14.14
N VAL A 128 13.23 9.52 14.64
CA VAL A 128 13.20 10.02 16.03
C VAL A 128 11.96 10.88 16.25
N PHE A 129 11.65 11.79 15.33
CA PHE A 129 10.48 12.65 15.42
C PHE A 129 9.17 11.85 15.46
N ILE A 130 8.96 10.93 14.51
CA ILE A 130 7.75 10.10 14.44
C ILE A 130 7.65 9.22 15.68
N SER A 131 8.75 8.62 16.14
CA SER A 131 8.76 7.81 17.36
C SER A 131 8.35 8.63 18.58
N PHE A 132 8.87 9.84 18.72
CA PHE A 132 8.51 10.74 19.81
C PHE A 132 7.03 11.14 19.78
N VAL A 133 6.52 11.49 18.59
CA VAL A 133 5.09 11.81 18.39
C VAL A 133 4.21 10.61 18.76
N LEU A 134 4.61 9.39 18.40
CA LEU A 134 3.84 8.18 18.72
C LEU A 134 3.85 7.85 20.21
N ILE A 135 4.99 8.02 20.89
CA ILE A 135 5.13 7.78 22.33
C ILE A 135 4.28 8.77 23.13
N ILE A 136 4.24 10.05 22.72
CA ILE A 136 3.52 11.12 23.44
C ILE A 136 2.03 11.19 23.04
N GLY A 137 1.75 11.19 21.75
CA GLY A 137 0.42 11.48 21.19
C GLY A 137 -0.64 10.41 21.51
N ARG A 138 -0.22 9.23 21.97
CA ARG A 138 -1.05 8.05 22.20
C ARG A 138 -1.75 7.59 20.90
N TYR A 139 -2.35 6.40 20.95
CA TYR A 139 -2.97 5.76 19.78
C TYR A 139 -4.05 6.63 19.09
N LYS A 140 -4.84 7.39 19.86
CA LYS A 140 -5.98 8.15 19.35
C LYS A 140 -5.59 9.34 18.46
N PHE A 141 -4.49 10.04 18.78
CA PHE A 141 -4.00 11.15 17.94
C PHE A 141 -3.50 10.62 16.58
N MET A 142 -2.69 9.56 16.62
CA MET A 142 -2.19 8.89 15.41
C MET A 142 -3.33 8.45 14.50
N GLU A 143 -4.37 7.82 15.05
CA GLU A 143 -5.51 7.32 14.27
C GLU A 143 -6.27 8.45 13.55
N VAL A 144 -6.53 9.57 14.24
CA VAL A 144 -7.24 10.72 13.65
C VAL A 144 -6.39 11.40 12.58
N SER A 145 -5.10 11.63 12.86
CA SER A 145 -4.16 12.21 11.89
C SER A 145 -4.04 11.35 10.64
N LEU A 146 -3.96 10.01 10.79
CA LEU A 146 -3.85 9.09 9.67
C LEU A 146 -5.08 9.16 8.75
N LYS A 147 -6.29 9.16 9.32
CA LYS A 147 -7.53 9.30 8.53
C LYS A 147 -7.51 10.59 7.72
N PHE A 148 -7.13 11.70 8.33
CA PHE A 148 -7.07 13.00 7.66
C PHE A 148 -6.04 13.03 6.53
N VAL A 149 -4.81 12.58 6.79
CA VAL A 149 -3.73 12.56 5.79
C VAL A 149 -4.07 11.64 4.62
N VAL A 150 -4.58 10.44 4.89
CA VAL A 150 -4.98 9.48 3.84
C VAL A 150 -6.11 10.05 2.98
N SER A 151 -7.11 10.71 3.58
CA SER A 151 -8.18 11.34 2.81
C SER A 151 -7.66 12.45 1.90
N ILE A 152 -6.75 13.31 2.39
CA ILE A 152 -6.12 14.34 1.56
C ILE A 152 -5.32 13.71 0.42
N LEU A 153 -4.48 12.71 0.71
CA LEU A 153 -3.68 12.03 -0.30
C LEU A 153 -4.55 11.38 -1.38
N PHE A 154 -5.65 10.75 -0.99
CA PHE A 154 -6.59 10.14 -1.91
C PHE A 154 -7.25 11.18 -2.83
N ILE A 155 -7.72 12.30 -2.27
CA ILE A 155 -8.32 13.40 -3.06
C ILE A 155 -7.27 14.01 -3.99
N ALA A 156 -6.07 14.30 -3.48
CA ALA A 156 -4.98 14.85 -4.27
C ALA A 156 -4.60 13.93 -5.44
N LEU A 157 -4.55 12.62 -5.20
CA LEU A 157 -4.31 11.62 -6.24
C LEU A 157 -5.40 11.63 -7.32
N LEU A 158 -6.67 11.65 -6.93
CA LEU A 158 -7.79 11.73 -7.88
C LEU A 158 -7.71 12.99 -8.74
N VAL A 159 -7.55 14.15 -8.10
CA VAL A 159 -7.44 15.44 -8.78
C VAL A 159 -6.24 15.42 -9.74
N THR A 160 -5.08 14.97 -9.28
CA THR A 160 -3.86 14.90 -10.11
C THR A 160 -4.05 13.97 -11.30
N THR A 161 -4.66 12.80 -11.10
CA THR A 161 -4.91 11.84 -12.18
C THR A 161 -5.83 12.46 -13.24
N VAL A 162 -6.90 13.11 -12.81
CA VAL A 162 -7.85 13.79 -13.72
C VAL A 162 -7.15 14.93 -14.48
N MET A 163 -6.38 15.77 -13.78
CA MET A 163 -5.64 16.88 -14.40
C MET A 163 -4.65 16.39 -15.46
N VAL A 164 -3.93 15.31 -15.17
CA VAL A 164 -2.95 14.73 -16.09
C VAL A 164 -3.63 14.09 -17.31
N ILE A 165 -4.77 13.42 -17.13
CA ILE A 165 -5.57 12.89 -18.25
C ILE A 165 -6.06 14.03 -19.15
N PHE A 166 -6.57 15.13 -18.58
CA PHE A 166 -7.05 16.27 -19.35
C PHE A 166 -5.92 17.02 -20.07
N LYS A 167 -4.77 17.18 -19.42
CA LYS A 167 -3.60 17.83 -20.04
C LYS A 167 -3.03 17.00 -21.20
N GLY A 168 -3.20 15.68 -21.14
CA GLY A 168 -2.58 14.74 -22.07
C GLY A 168 -1.16 14.37 -21.66
N GLN A 169 -0.62 13.35 -22.34
CA GLN A 169 0.76 12.90 -22.12
C GLN A 169 1.74 14.01 -22.51
N VAL A 170 2.83 14.13 -21.73
CA VAL A 170 3.99 14.94 -22.11
C VAL A 170 4.53 14.52 -23.48
N GLU A 171 4.99 15.50 -24.27
CA GLU A 171 5.60 15.21 -25.57
C GLU A 171 6.84 14.32 -25.40
N SER A 172 6.88 13.23 -26.17
CA SER A 172 8.03 12.35 -26.19
C SER A 172 9.16 12.97 -26.98
N VAL A 173 10.40 12.78 -26.53
CA VAL A 173 11.58 13.18 -27.30
C VAL A 173 11.69 12.31 -28.57
N SER A 174 12.23 12.88 -29.65
CA SER A 174 12.27 12.27 -30.99
C SER A 174 12.89 10.87 -31.04
N ASP A 175 13.88 10.61 -30.18
CA ASP A 175 14.66 9.37 -30.16
C ASP A 175 14.32 8.48 -28.96
N PHE A 176 13.13 8.62 -28.39
CA PHE A 176 12.73 7.80 -27.25
C PHE A 176 12.56 6.32 -27.65
N THR A 177 13.34 5.46 -27.03
CA THR A 177 13.18 4.00 -27.10
C THR A 177 12.87 3.44 -25.71
N PRO A 178 11.73 2.76 -25.51
CA PRO A 178 11.40 2.17 -24.23
C PRO A 178 12.46 1.14 -23.80
N PRO A 179 12.84 1.10 -22.51
CA PRO A 179 13.76 0.09 -22.01
C PRO A 179 13.18 -1.32 -22.19
N PRO A 180 14.00 -2.32 -22.54
CA PRO A 180 13.52 -3.69 -22.66
C PRO A 180 13.04 -4.20 -21.29
N ILE A 181 11.91 -4.90 -21.29
CA ILE A 181 11.29 -5.43 -20.07
C ILE A 181 12.03 -6.68 -19.56
N PHE A 182 12.58 -7.48 -20.46
CA PHE A 182 13.16 -8.80 -20.17
C PHE A 182 14.70 -8.78 -20.10
N ASN A 183 15.31 -7.63 -19.79
CA ASN A 183 16.72 -7.59 -19.37
C ASN A 183 16.82 -7.69 -17.84
N ASP A 184 18.04 -7.80 -17.30
CA ASP A 184 18.27 -7.95 -15.85
C ASP A 184 17.57 -6.87 -15.01
N ALA A 185 17.68 -5.60 -15.42
CA ALA A 185 17.06 -4.48 -14.72
C ALA A 185 15.54 -4.54 -14.75
N GLY A 186 14.94 -4.86 -15.90
CA GLY A 186 13.50 -4.99 -16.08
C GLY A 186 12.92 -6.19 -15.33
N ILE A 187 13.63 -7.32 -15.31
CA ILE A 187 13.24 -8.49 -14.52
C ILE A 187 13.31 -8.18 -13.02
N LEU A 188 14.38 -7.55 -12.54
CA LEU A 188 14.49 -7.13 -11.14
C LEU A 188 13.40 -6.12 -10.76
N PHE A 189 13.06 -5.20 -11.66
CA PHE A 189 11.95 -4.27 -11.47
C PHE A 189 10.61 -4.98 -11.40
N LEU A 190 10.34 -5.95 -12.30
CA LEU A 190 9.12 -6.75 -12.28
C LEU A 190 8.99 -7.58 -11.01
N ILE A 191 10.07 -8.22 -10.54
CA ILE A 191 10.10 -8.96 -9.28
C ILE A 191 9.75 -8.03 -8.12
N SER A 192 10.34 -6.83 -8.08
CA SER A 192 10.02 -5.83 -7.07
C SER A 192 8.55 -5.36 -7.18
N LEU A 193 8.10 -4.99 -8.38
CA LEU A 193 6.73 -4.51 -8.62
C LEU A 193 5.70 -5.55 -8.21
N MET A 194 5.77 -6.77 -8.75
CA MET A 194 4.80 -7.83 -8.45
C MET A 194 4.95 -8.35 -7.00
N GLY A 195 6.20 -8.42 -6.51
CA GLY A 195 6.50 -8.83 -5.14
C GLY A 195 5.91 -7.90 -4.09
N TRP A 196 5.88 -6.59 -4.34
CA TRP A 196 5.33 -5.60 -3.42
C TRP A 196 3.89 -5.17 -3.72
N MET A 197 3.35 -5.41 -4.92
CA MET A 197 1.98 -5.02 -5.29
C MET A 197 0.94 -6.05 -4.84
N PRO A 198 -0.21 -5.68 -4.21
CA PRO A 198 -0.47 -4.37 -3.63
C PRO A 198 0.32 -4.14 -2.32
N THR A 199 0.58 -5.22 -1.58
CA THR A 199 1.45 -5.29 -0.42
C THR A 199 1.96 -6.73 -0.23
N THR A 200 2.72 -7.00 0.83
CA THR A 200 3.17 -8.35 1.20
C THR A 200 2.01 -9.18 1.75
N VAL A 201 2.06 -10.51 1.54
CA VAL A 201 1.02 -11.43 2.04
C VAL A 201 0.91 -11.42 3.56
N GLU A 202 2.01 -11.07 4.23
CA GLU A 202 2.07 -10.88 5.69
C GLU A 202 1.00 -9.91 6.20
N ALA A 203 0.66 -8.87 5.43
CA ALA A 203 -0.34 -7.88 5.81
C ALA A 203 -1.74 -8.46 6.03
N SER A 204 -2.03 -9.67 5.55
CA SER A 204 -3.25 -10.41 5.89
C SER A 204 -3.41 -10.61 7.41
N SER A 205 -2.31 -10.77 8.14
CA SER A 205 -2.33 -10.90 9.60
C SER A 205 -2.80 -9.61 10.29
N TRP A 206 -2.39 -8.44 9.78
CA TRP A 206 -2.82 -7.14 10.28
C TRP A 206 -4.30 -6.90 10.00
N VAL A 207 -4.78 -7.27 8.81
CA VAL A 207 -6.22 -7.23 8.49
C VAL A 207 -7.02 -8.09 9.46
N SER A 208 -6.52 -9.28 9.82
CA SER A 208 -7.18 -10.15 10.81
C SER A 208 -7.25 -9.50 12.20
N LEU A 209 -6.16 -8.85 12.63
CA LEU A 209 -6.09 -8.14 13.91
C LEU A 209 -7.07 -6.98 13.96
N TRP A 210 -7.09 -6.12 12.94
CA TRP A 210 -8.00 -4.98 12.87
C TRP A 210 -9.47 -5.42 12.80
N SER A 211 -9.75 -6.54 12.14
CA SER A 211 -11.10 -7.11 12.09
C SER A 211 -11.57 -7.53 13.49
N ILE A 212 -10.76 -8.30 14.22
CA ILE A 212 -11.07 -8.72 15.59
C ILE A 212 -11.24 -7.52 16.52
N GLU A 213 -10.33 -6.55 16.45
CA GLU A 213 -10.40 -5.36 17.31
C GLU A 213 -11.63 -4.50 17.02
N LYS A 214 -12.00 -4.36 15.73
CA LYS A 214 -13.24 -3.70 15.34
C LYS A 214 -14.47 -4.38 15.94
N TRP A 215 -14.53 -5.71 15.89
CA TRP A 215 -15.68 -6.46 16.41
C TRP A 215 -15.85 -6.33 17.92
N LYS A 216 -14.77 -6.14 18.69
CA LYS A 216 -14.86 -5.89 20.15
C LYS A 216 -15.61 -4.59 20.48
N GLY A 217 -15.54 -3.59 19.61
CA GLY A 217 -16.27 -2.32 19.75
C GLY A 217 -17.71 -2.36 19.23
N GLU A 218 -18.12 -3.45 18.57
CA GLU A 218 -19.42 -3.59 17.95
C GLU A 218 -20.35 -4.51 18.75
N LYS A 219 -21.66 -4.24 18.71
CA LYS A 219 -22.66 -5.05 19.44
C LYS A 219 -22.79 -6.47 18.88
N LYS A 220 -22.42 -6.67 17.62
CA LYS A 220 -22.51 -7.96 16.91
C LYS A 220 -21.41 -8.03 15.85
N LYS A 221 -20.79 -9.19 15.74
CA LYS A 221 -19.86 -9.52 14.65
C LYS A 221 -20.60 -9.52 13.30
N PRO A 222 -20.02 -8.94 12.24
CA PRO A 222 -20.61 -8.95 10.91
C PRO A 222 -20.62 -10.37 10.30
N PRO A 223 -21.65 -10.71 9.51
CA PRO A 223 -21.67 -11.97 8.77
C PRO A 223 -20.51 -12.02 7.76
N LEU A 224 -20.11 -13.23 7.37
CA LEU A 224 -18.99 -13.46 6.45
C LEU A 224 -19.15 -12.68 5.14
N GLN A 225 -20.36 -12.64 4.58
CA GLN A 225 -20.63 -11.95 3.32
C GLN A 225 -20.35 -10.45 3.42
N GLU A 226 -20.71 -9.81 4.52
CA GLU A 226 -20.43 -8.38 4.75
C GLU A 226 -18.93 -8.14 4.94
N SER A 227 -18.24 -9.02 5.67
CA SER A 227 -16.78 -8.94 5.86
C SER A 227 -16.01 -9.08 4.54
N LEU A 228 -16.43 -10.01 3.69
CA LEU A 228 -15.85 -10.20 2.35
C LEU A 228 -16.16 -9.03 1.43
N GLN A 229 -17.39 -8.51 1.43
CA GLN A 229 -17.75 -7.35 0.61
C GLN A 229 -16.92 -6.12 0.98
N GLU A 230 -16.76 -5.85 2.28
CA GLU A 230 -15.96 -4.73 2.75
C GLU A 230 -14.48 -4.87 2.36
N PHE A 231 -13.90 -6.06 2.59
CA PHE A 231 -12.53 -6.34 2.19
C PHE A 231 -12.34 -6.21 0.67
N ASN A 232 -13.24 -6.77 -0.13
CA ASN A 232 -13.14 -6.76 -1.59
C ASN A 232 -13.21 -5.36 -2.17
N ILE A 233 -14.04 -4.47 -1.59
CA ILE A 233 -14.07 -3.07 -1.99
C ILE A 233 -12.73 -2.41 -1.66
N GLY A 234 -12.18 -2.62 -0.47
CA GLY A 234 -10.85 -2.13 -0.11
C GLY A 234 -9.74 -2.63 -1.05
N TYR A 235 -9.77 -3.92 -1.36
CA TYR A 235 -8.81 -4.56 -2.26
C TYR A 235 -8.91 -4.02 -3.69
N LEU A 236 -10.13 -3.89 -4.22
CA LEU A 236 -10.37 -3.33 -5.55
C LEU A 236 -9.93 -1.86 -5.62
N MET A 237 -10.24 -1.07 -4.59
CA MET A 237 -9.78 0.32 -4.50
C MET A 237 -8.25 0.39 -4.52
N THR A 238 -7.58 -0.55 -3.84
CA THR A 238 -6.12 -0.66 -3.86
C THR A 238 -5.60 -0.90 -5.27
N ALA A 239 -6.14 -1.90 -5.97
CA ALA A 239 -5.74 -2.20 -7.35
C ALA A 239 -5.99 -0.99 -8.28
N LEU A 240 -7.09 -0.27 -8.10
CA LEU A 240 -7.41 0.93 -8.87
C LEU A 240 -6.41 2.07 -8.61
N LEU A 241 -6.03 2.29 -7.35
CA LEU A 241 -5.05 3.30 -6.97
C LEU A 241 -3.69 3.05 -7.62
N ALA A 242 -3.29 1.79 -7.76
CA ALA A 242 -2.05 1.42 -8.45
C ALA A 242 -2.08 1.87 -9.92
N ILE A 243 -3.25 1.79 -10.58
CA ILE A 243 -3.42 2.26 -11.96
C ILE A 243 -3.38 3.78 -12.02
N PHE A 244 -3.97 4.51 -11.06
CA PHE A 244 -3.86 5.97 -11.03
C PHE A 244 -2.41 6.45 -10.94
N PHE A 245 -1.61 5.84 -10.07
CA PHE A 245 -0.18 6.17 -9.99
C PHE A 245 0.58 5.81 -11.26
N LEU A 246 0.25 4.69 -11.92
CA LEU A 246 0.80 4.33 -13.22
C LEU A 246 0.45 5.38 -14.28
N THR A 247 -0.82 5.78 -14.36
CA THR A 247 -1.29 6.81 -15.30
C THR A 247 -0.55 8.12 -15.10
N ILE A 248 -0.38 8.56 -13.84
CA ILE A 248 0.37 9.79 -13.53
C ILE A 248 1.82 9.67 -14.02
N GLY A 249 2.51 8.56 -13.72
CA GLY A 249 3.88 8.35 -14.15
C GLY A 249 4.02 8.32 -15.68
N TRP A 250 3.13 7.59 -16.34
CA TRP A 250 3.12 7.51 -17.81
C TRP A 250 2.89 8.88 -18.44
N ALA A 251 1.85 9.59 -18.03
CA ALA A 251 1.50 10.84 -18.67
C ALA A 251 2.44 12.01 -18.34
N THR A 252 3.18 11.96 -17.22
CA THR A 252 4.10 13.05 -16.85
C THR A 252 5.58 12.80 -17.19
N LEU A 253 6.01 11.54 -17.35
CA LEU A 253 7.44 11.19 -17.51
C LEU A 253 7.74 10.21 -18.65
N TYR A 254 6.75 9.46 -19.16
CA TYR A 254 7.05 8.49 -20.21
C TYR A 254 7.37 9.20 -21.53
N GLY A 255 8.56 8.92 -22.06
CA GLY A 255 9.05 9.56 -23.27
C GLY A 255 9.98 10.75 -23.06
N THR A 256 10.29 11.15 -21.81
CA THR A 256 11.09 12.36 -21.52
C THR A 256 12.56 12.11 -21.18
N ASN A 257 13.02 10.85 -21.18
CA ASN A 257 14.39 10.45 -20.80
C ASN A 257 14.82 10.86 -19.36
N THR A 258 13.86 11.07 -18.47
CA THR A 258 14.05 11.33 -17.03
C THR A 258 13.64 10.13 -16.20
#